data_AF-D3BGQ3-F1
#
_entry.id   AF-D3BGQ3-F1
#
_cell.length_a   1.000
_cell.length_b   1.000
_cell.length_c   1.000
_cell.angle_alpha   90.00
_cell.angle_beta   90.00
_cell.angle_gamma   90.00
#
_symmetry.space_group_name_H-M   'P 1'
#
loop_
_entity.id
_entity.type
_entity.pdbx_description
1 polymer ?
#
loop_
_entity_poly.entity_id
_entity_poly.type
_entity_poly.pdbx_seq_one_letter_code
_entity_poly.pdbx_strand_id
1 'polypeptide(L)'
;MKAINQIDFLLLFISLFGNHQVSGLGQCETLGPDSCLTAYPDCIVVPIRACCYGVGSVCVSSTYTSIIDNGNTTITGQPNCLKNIITNQVYQLDYEISQLPGYEISTPNNMTCATMNCEGLGLYRWQTSRGICDMPCPDGFVCKSIRGSAQCVPTTCKDLKCDSQSECIHMVELGMAACFLKIDKNDVIPSCMTSPCPTGFVCQKGEFSDFDCIPETGDLFQEDYNCSSCPKDFICDQFGWGIMCTEWSFSEGPPLQCYESNCLFAQFCNHDTKRCEFHRCSDNPDLCAKDMVCVQFDVTQPRVCASRSVVPYTDTPLWLQKFPFLNNRDSFTD
;
A
#
# COMPACT_ATOMS: atom_id res chain seq x y z
N MET A 1 -7.29 57.94 43.19
CA MET A 1 -7.34 56.57 42.62
C MET A 1 -7.48 56.71 41.12
N LYS A 2 -6.40 56.45 40.37
CA LYS A 2 -6.40 56.52 38.91
C LYS A 2 -6.92 55.20 38.36
N ALA A 3 -7.94 55.27 37.51
CA ALA A 3 -8.44 54.13 36.74
C ALA A 3 -7.33 53.63 35.83
N ILE A 4 -6.84 52.42 36.10
CA ILE A 4 -5.94 51.70 35.20
C ILE A 4 -6.81 51.17 34.07
N ASN A 5 -6.47 51.57 32.84
CA ASN A 5 -7.18 51.22 31.62
C ASN A 5 -7.19 49.70 31.45
N GLN A 6 -8.38 49.13 31.27
CA GLN A 6 -8.61 47.71 30.96
C GLN A 6 -7.83 47.21 29.73
N ILE A 7 -7.42 48.14 28.85
CA ILE A 7 -6.69 47.84 27.62
C ILE A 7 -5.23 47.43 27.90
N ASP A 8 -4.60 47.98 28.94
CA ASP A 8 -3.20 47.66 29.26
C ASP A 8 -3.07 46.23 29.83
N PHE A 9 -4.11 45.72 30.49
CA PHE A 9 -4.12 44.35 31.00
C PHE A 9 -4.25 43.30 29.89
N LEU A 10 -4.98 43.64 28.81
CA LEU A 10 -5.16 42.76 27.66
C LEU A 10 -3.88 42.64 26.82
N LEU A 11 -3.16 43.76 26.65
CA LEU A 11 -1.88 43.78 25.94
C LEU A 11 -0.78 43.05 26.73
N LEU A 12 -0.79 43.15 28.06
CA LEU A 12 0.15 42.39 28.90
C LEU A 12 -0.12 40.87 28.84
N PHE A 13 -1.39 40.46 28.75
CA PHE A 13 -1.77 39.06 28.55
C PHE A 13 -1.29 38.53 27.20
N ILE A 14 -1.42 39.28 26.11
CA ILE A 14 -0.97 38.85 24.77
C ILE A 14 0.56 38.75 24.70
N SER A 15 1.30 39.62 25.40
CA SER A 15 2.76 39.57 25.43
C SER A 15 3.37 38.43 26.25
N LEU A 16 2.62 37.82 27.18
CA LEU A 16 3.07 36.66 27.96
C LEU A 16 2.86 35.32 27.24
N PHE A 17 2.09 35.29 26.16
CA PHE A 17 1.93 34.11 25.27
C PHE A 17 2.67 34.26 23.93
N GLY A 18 3.49 35.30 23.79
CA GLY A 18 4.34 35.49 22.61
C GLY A 18 5.44 34.42 22.54
N ASN A 19 5.43 33.66 21.45
CA ASN A 19 6.50 32.76 20.97
C ASN A 19 6.64 31.37 21.59
N HIS A 20 5.55 30.75 22.05
CA HIS A 20 5.47 29.30 21.84
C HIS A 20 4.79 29.07 20.49
N GLN A 21 5.61 28.96 19.43
CA GLN A 21 5.18 28.17 18.28
C GLN A 21 4.95 26.75 18.80
N VAL A 22 3.71 26.47 19.20
CA VAL A 22 3.25 25.10 19.25
C VAL A 22 3.27 24.69 17.80
N SER A 23 4.34 24.03 17.37
CA SER A 23 4.35 23.27 16.12
C SER A 23 3.14 22.35 16.23
N GLY A 24 2.04 22.74 15.57
CA GLY A 24 0.84 21.92 15.56
C GLY A 24 1.27 20.53 15.16
N LEU A 25 0.86 19.51 15.93
CA LEU A 25 1.01 18.15 15.45
C LEU A 25 0.51 18.13 14.00
N GLY A 26 1.33 17.60 13.10
CA GLY A 26 0.89 17.48 11.71
C GLY A 26 -0.41 16.67 11.70
N GLN A 27 -1.30 17.02 10.77
CA GLN A 27 -2.62 16.41 10.69
C GLN A 27 -2.52 14.89 10.47
N CYS A 28 -1.45 14.45 9.80
CA CYS A 28 -1.18 13.05 9.45
C CYS A 28 -0.85 12.17 10.67
N GLU A 29 -0.06 12.64 11.62
CA GLU A 29 0.50 11.82 12.72
C GLU A 29 -0.56 11.39 13.75
N THR A 30 -1.77 11.95 13.64
CA THR A 30 -2.94 11.55 14.42
C THR A 30 -3.83 10.52 13.72
N LEU A 31 -3.60 10.27 12.43
CA LEU A 31 -4.41 9.35 11.63
C LEU A 31 -3.97 7.90 11.85
N GLY A 32 -4.94 7.01 11.92
CA GLY A 32 -4.69 5.57 11.80
C GLY A 32 -4.26 5.19 10.36
N PRO A 33 -3.71 3.98 10.15
CA PRO A 33 -3.21 3.54 8.84
C PRO A 33 -4.25 3.66 7.71
N ASP A 34 -5.50 3.25 7.97
CA ASP A 34 -6.56 3.30 6.95
C ASP A 34 -6.94 4.74 6.57
N SER A 35 -7.05 5.62 7.58
CA SER A 35 -7.30 7.05 7.36
C SER A 35 -6.12 7.75 6.69
N CYS A 36 -4.90 7.27 6.93
CA CYS A 36 -3.70 7.77 6.29
C CYS A 36 -3.71 7.49 4.78
N LEU A 37 -4.11 6.28 4.37
CA LEU A 37 -4.23 5.91 2.96
C LEU A 37 -5.25 6.80 2.23
N THR A 38 -6.32 7.20 2.91
CA THR A 38 -7.30 8.15 2.33
C THR A 38 -6.81 9.60 2.30
N ALA A 39 -5.77 9.92 3.08
CA ALA A 39 -5.16 11.24 3.13
C ALA A 39 -3.91 11.36 2.23
N TYR A 40 -3.64 10.36 1.40
CA TYR A 40 -2.63 10.45 0.34
C TYR A 40 -3.05 11.52 -0.71
N PRO A 41 -2.15 12.37 -1.20
CA PRO A 41 -0.69 12.33 -1.05
C PRO A 41 -0.14 13.18 0.09
N ASP A 42 -0.97 13.91 0.85
CA ASP A 42 -0.50 14.77 1.94
C ASP A 42 0.07 13.96 3.10
N CYS A 43 -0.45 12.75 3.28
CA CYS A 43 0.03 11.79 4.25
C CYS A 43 0.49 10.49 3.57
N ILE A 44 1.57 9.92 4.09
CA ILE A 44 2.09 8.63 3.64
C ILE A 44 2.13 7.65 4.81
N VAL A 45 1.83 6.39 4.49
CA VAL A 45 1.96 5.28 5.42
C VAL A 45 3.40 4.80 5.37
N VAL A 46 4.15 5.02 6.45
CA VAL A 46 5.51 4.50 6.59
C VAL A 46 5.43 3.18 7.34
N PRO A 47 5.73 2.05 6.70
CA PRO A 47 5.80 0.77 7.39
C PRO A 47 6.99 0.82 8.34
N ILE A 48 6.73 0.57 9.63
CA ILE A 48 7.77 0.50 10.65
C ILE A 48 7.64 -0.80 11.43
N ARG A 49 8.77 -1.34 11.87
CA ARG A 49 8.76 -2.51 12.74
C ARG A 49 8.36 -2.04 14.12
N ALA A 50 7.48 -2.72 14.84
CA ALA A 50 7.19 -2.31 16.21
C ALA A 50 8.28 -2.81 17.18
N CYS A 51 8.68 -2.00 18.19
CA CYS A 51 9.60 -2.48 19.24
C CYS A 51 8.96 -3.64 20.05
N CYS A 52 7.61 -3.75 20.07
CA CYS A 52 6.86 -4.82 20.76
C CYS A 52 6.33 -5.94 19.83
N TYR A 53 6.92 -6.13 18.64
CA TYR A 53 6.50 -7.05 17.56
C TYR A 53 5.24 -6.61 16.80
N GLY A 54 5.32 -6.67 15.47
CA GLY A 54 4.28 -6.27 14.52
C GLY A 54 4.89 -5.51 13.34
N VAL A 55 4.28 -5.61 12.15
CA VAL A 55 4.45 -4.59 11.11
C VAL A 55 3.45 -3.52 11.49
N GLY A 56 3.94 -2.46 12.10
CA GLY A 56 3.16 -1.26 12.32
C GLY A 56 3.27 -0.37 11.10
N SER A 57 2.42 0.63 11.04
CA SER A 57 2.70 1.77 10.21
C SER A 57 2.36 3.03 10.97
N VAL A 58 3.11 4.08 10.67
CA VAL A 58 2.81 5.42 11.13
C VAL A 58 2.41 6.23 9.92
N CYS A 59 1.41 7.07 10.14
CA CYS A 59 1.03 8.07 9.17
C CYS A 59 1.91 9.29 9.40
N VAL A 60 2.62 9.74 8.38
CA VAL A 60 3.45 10.95 8.46
C VAL A 60 3.14 11.84 7.29
N SER A 61 3.39 13.15 7.43
CA SER A 61 3.31 14.08 6.30
C SER A 61 4.22 13.63 5.14
N SER A 62 3.75 13.74 3.90
CA SER A 62 4.54 13.40 2.71
C SER A 62 5.77 14.26 2.51
N THR A 63 5.86 15.41 3.19
CA THR A 63 7.09 16.20 3.29
C THR A 63 8.27 15.40 3.88
N TYR A 64 8.01 14.30 4.59
CA TYR A 64 9.03 13.39 5.15
C TYR A 64 9.55 12.32 4.16
N THR A 65 8.98 12.22 2.95
CA THR A 65 9.43 11.27 1.89
C THR A 65 10.91 11.39 1.55
N SER A 66 11.43 12.62 1.52
CA SER A 66 12.85 12.92 1.24
C SER A 66 13.84 12.27 2.22
N ILE A 67 13.39 11.88 3.41
CA ILE A 67 14.21 11.21 4.43
C ILE A 67 14.27 9.69 4.21
N ILE A 68 13.23 9.11 3.61
CA ILE A 68 13.07 7.65 3.44
C ILE A 68 13.75 7.16 2.15
N ASP A 69 13.69 7.94 1.07
CA ASP A 69 14.20 7.54 -0.26
C ASP A 69 15.73 7.53 -0.40
N ASN A 70 16.47 8.08 0.57
CA ASN A 70 17.93 7.99 0.59
C ASN A 70 18.40 6.62 1.11
N GLY A 71 17.96 5.54 0.45
CA GLY A 71 18.16 4.12 0.75
C GLY A 71 19.62 3.63 0.77
N ASN A 72 20.58 4.51 1.03
CA ASN A 72 22.00 4.23 1.18
C ASN A 72 22.51 4.43 2.61
N THR A 73 21.62 4.68 3.58
CA THR A 73 21.98 4.63 5.00
C THR A 73 22.10 3.17 5.43
N THR A 74 23.30 2.62 5.30
CA THR A 74 23.64 1.36 5.95
C THR A 74 23.44 1.53 7.45
N ILE A 75 22.47 0.79 7.98
CA ILE A 75 22.10 0.76 9.41
C ILE A 75 23.32 0.28 10.20
N THR A 76 24.19 1.20 10.58
CA THR A 76 25.41 0.93 11.36
C THR A 76 25.26 1.30 12.83
N GLY A 77 24.07 1.80 13.21
CA GLY A 77 23.70 2.15 14.59
C GLY A 77 22.68 1.19 15.21
N GLN A 78 22.58 1.21 16.54
CA GLN A 78 21.47 0.57 17.25
C GLN A 78 20.14 1.20 16.80
N PRO A 79 19.08 0.40 16.55
CA PRO A 79 17.80 0.94 16.11
C PRO A 79 17.21 1.85 17.19
N ASN A 80 16.66 3.00 16.79
CA ASN A 80 15.96 3.90 17.69
C ASN A 80 14.54 3.38 17.95
N CYS A 81 13.94 3.65 19.12
CA CYS A 81 12.50 3.46 19.31
C CYS A 81 11.80 4.82 19.16
N LEU A 82 10.62 4.79 18.53
CA LEU A 82 9.73 5.90 18.24
C LEU A 82 8.44 5.69 19.05
N LYS A 83 8.16 6.55 20.03
CA LYS A 83 6.97 6.46 20.89
C LYS A 83 5.96 7.54 20.52
N ASN A 84 4.76 7.17 20.09
CA ASN A 84 3.69 8.13 19.85
C ASN A 84 3.27 8.79 21.18
N ILE A 85 3.30 10.12 21.26
CA ILE A 85 3.06 10.85 22.52
C ILE A 85 1.60 10.81 22.98
N ILE A 86 0.66 10.55 22.07
CA ILE A 86 -0.78 10.49 22.35
C ILE A 86 -1.17 9.08 22.74
N THR A 87 -0.82 8.10 21.90
CA THR A 87 -1.24 6.70 22.09
C THR A 87 -0.31 5.91 23.00
N ASN A 88 0.87 6.45 23.33
CA ASN A 88 1.98 5.77 24.02
C ASN A 88 2.48 4.50 23.32
N GLN A 89 2.12 4.28 22.05
CA GLN A 89 2.58 3.13 21.27
C GLN A 89 4.04 3.30 20.88
N VAL A 90 4.85 2.25 21.00
CA VAL A 90 6.30 2.28 20.73
C VAL A 90 6.62 1.43 19.50
N TYR A 91 7.34 2.03 18.57
CA TYR A 91 7.78 1.43 17.33
C TYR A 91 9.30 1.43 17.23
N GLN A 92 9.87 0.49 16.48
CA GLN A 92 11.27 0.43 16.12
C GLN A 92 11.48 1.21 14.82
N LEU A 93 12.42 2.12 14.85
CA LEU A 93 12.81 2.93 13.73
C LEU A 93 14.16 2.42 13.22
N ASP A 94 14.11 1.79 12.05
CA ASP A 94 15.29 1.28 11.34
C ASP A 94 16.01 2.40 10.55
N TYR A 95 15.49 3.63 10.60
CA TYR A 95 15.99 4.81 9.89
C TYR A 95 16.48 5.86 10.87
N GLU A 96 17.48 6.66 10.46
CA GLU A 96 17.96 7.78 11.26
C GLU A 96 17.07 9.01 11.02
N ILE A 97 15.95 9.09 11.76
CA ILE A 97 15.12 10.29 11.79
C ILE A 97 15.44 11.04 13.09
N SER A 98 15.86 12.29 12.97
CA SER A 98 16.24 13.10 14.14
C SER A 98 15.03 13.60 14.92
N GLN A 99 13.91 13.89 14.25
CA GLN A 99 12.68 14.39 14.86
C GLN A 99 11.46 13.97 14.02
N LEU A 100 10.40 13.53 14.70
CA LEU A 100 9.09 13.28 14.09
C LEU A 100 8.01 13.88 15.00
N PRO A 101 7.28 14.93 14.58
CA PRO A 101 6.24 15.56 15.38
C PRO A 101 5.20 14.55 15.86
N GLY A 102 4.74 14.66 17.10
CA GLY A 102 3.82 13.66 17.68
C GLY A 102 4.50 12.39 18.16
N TYR A 103 5.82 12.27 18.03
CA TYR A 103 6.57 11.12 18.53
C TYR A 103 7.81 11.54 19.34
N GLU A 104 8.12 10.76 20.36
CA GLU A 104 9.35 10.83 21.15
C GLU A 104 10.32 9.77 20.63
N ILE A 105 11.49 10.19 20.15
CA ILE A 105 12.54 9.28 19.69
C ILE A 105 13.50 9.03 20.85
N SER A 106 13.65 7.76 21.23
CA SER A 106 14.54 7.32 22.29
C SER A 106 15.54 6.31 21.76
N THR A 107 16.83 6.51 22.03
CA THR A 107 17.84 5.46 21.87
C THR A 107 17.58 4.40 22.94
N PRO A 108 17.43 3.10 22.60
CA PRO A 108 17.26 2.07 23.60
C PRO A 108 18.58 1.91 24.38
N ASN A 109 18.69 2.60 25.51
CA ASN A 109 19.75 2.36 26.48
C ASN A 109 19.53 1.00 27.13
N ASN A 110 19.95 -0.08 26.46
CA ASN A 110 19.89 -1.48 26.94
C ASN A 110 18.50 -1.99 27.38
N MET A 111 17.41 -1.28 27.05
CA MET A 111 16.06 -1.73 27.38
C MET A 111 15.63 -2.81 26.40
N THR A 112 15.44 -4.02 26.91
CA THR A 112 14.84 -5.12 26.16
C THR A 112 13.32 -4.92 26.10
N CYS A 113 12.64 -5.52 25.11
CA CYS A 113 11.17 -5.48 25.02
C CYS A 113 10.48 -5.94 26.33
N ALA A 114 11.14 -6.82 27.09
CA ALA A 114 10.68 -7.28 28.40
C ALA A 114 10.61 -6.14 29.45
N THR A 115 11.52 -5.18 29.39
CA THR A 115 11.53 -4.02 30.31
C THR A 115 10.48 -2.96 29.96
N MET A 116 9.95 -2.96 28.74
CA MET A 116 8.94 -1.98 28.29
C MET A 116 7.50 -2.34 28.69
N ASN A 117 7.27 -3.49 29.34
CA ASN A 117 5.94 -3.94 29.79
C ASN A 117 4.87 -3.84 28.68
N CYS A 118 5.20 -4.27 27.45
CA CYS A 118 4.30 -4.22 26.30
C CYS A 118 2.93 -4.88 26.61
N GLU A 119 2.95 -6.00 27.35
CA GLU A 119 1.74 -6.71 27.77
C GLU A 119 0.84 -5.85 28.68
N GLY A 120 1.44 -5.10 29.62
CA GLY A 120 0.70 -4.18 30.50
C GLY A 120 0.14 -2.94 29.81
N LEU A 121 0.68 -2.57 28.64
CA LEU A 121 0.17 -1.46 27.82
C LEU A 121 -0.96 -1.87 26.88
N GLY A 122 -1.45 -3.11 26.96
CA GLY A 122 -2.45 -3.61 26.02
C GLY A 122 -1.91 -3.70 24.59
N LEU A 123 -0.59 -3.65 24.41
CA LEU A 123 0.08 -4.06 23.19
C LEU A 123 0.23 -5.58 23.29
N TYR A 124 -0.91 -6.26 23.19
CA TYR A 124 -0.90 -7.69 23.00
C TYR A 124 -0.07 -7.99 21.76
N ARG A 125 0.69 -9.07 21.85
CA ARG A 125 1.54 -9.66 20.82
C ARG A 125 0.80 -9.72 19.48
N TRP A 126 0.79 -8.63 18.72
CA TRP A 126 0.30 -8.62 17.35
C TRP A 126 1.37 -9.33 16.56
N GLN A 127 1.18 -10.64 16.44
CA GLN A 127 1.97 -11.49 15.59
C GLN A 127 2.05 -10.81 14.23
N THR A 128 3.25 -10.34 13.89
CA THR A 128 3.59 -10.00 12.52
C THR A 128 2.97 -11.04 11.59
N SER A 129 2.53 -10.64 10.42
CA SER A 129 2.27 -11.56 9.30
C SER A 129 3.53 -12.36 8.89
N ARG A 130 4.69 -12.04 9.48
CA ARG A 130 5.88 -12.91 9.63
C ARG A 130 5.99 -13.45 11.05
N GLY A 131 4.96 -14.14 11.53
CA GLY A 131 4.77 -14.39 12.97
C GLY A 131 5.98 -15.08 13.57
N ILE A 132 6.47 -14.52 14.69
CA ILE A 132 7.43 -15.21 15.52
C ILE A 132 6.70 -16.42 16.09
N CYS A 133 6.99 -17.53 15.46
CA CYS A 133 6.56 -18.83 15.87
C CYS A 133 7.73 -19.37 16.72
N ASP A 134 7.68 -19.10 18.02
CA ASP A 134 8.71 -19.56 18.99
C ASP A 134 8.37 -20.95 19.56
N MET A 135 7.36 -21.63 19.02
CA MET A 135 7.03 -22.97 19.49
C MET A 135 8.17 -23.92 19.11
N PRO A 136 8.71 -24.70 20.06
CA PRO A 136 9.69 -25.71 19.72
C PRO A 136 9.05 -26.73 18.77
N CYS A 137 9.60 -26.83 17.57
CA CYS A 137 9.19 -27.82 16.58
C CYS A 137 10.13 -29.03 16.63
N PRO A 138 9.63 -30.24 16.34
CA PRO A 138 10.48 -31.42 16.14
C PRO A 138 11.50 -31.22 15.01
N ASP A 139 12.56 -32.03 15.01
CA ASP A 139 13.53 -32.05 13.92
C ASP A 139 12.85 -32.24 12.56
N GLY A 140 13.27 -31.47 11.56
CA GLY A 140 12.64 -31.46 10.23
C GLY A 140 11.41 -30.55 10.10
N PHE A 141 11.05 -29.79 11.15
CA PHE A 141 9.97 -28.81 11.11
C PHE A 141 10.46 -27.41 11.50
N VAL A 142 9.86 -26.39 10.89
CA VAL A 142 10.07 -24.98 11.23
C VAL A 142 8.75 -24.39 11.68
N CYS A 143 8.79 -23.55 12.70
CA CYS A 143 7.62 -22.88 13.19
C CYS A 143 7.27 -21.72 12.24
N LYS A 144 6.03 -21.67 11.74
CA LYS A 144 5.47 -20.58 10.92
C LYS A 144 4.12 -20.12 11.48
N SER A 145 3.80 -18.84 11.30
CA SER A 145 2.44 -18.36 11.57
C SER A 145 1.58 -18.51 10.32
N ILE A 146 0.59 -19.39 10.38
CA ILE A 146 -0.36 -19.65 9.30
C ILE A 146 -1.74 -19.24 9.80
N ARG A 147 -2.36 -18.29 9.11
CA ARG A 147 -3.67 -17.71 9.47
C ARG A 147 -3.74 -17.23 10.92
N GLY A 148 -2.66 -16.57 11.38
CA GLY A 148 -2.57 -16.04 12.76
C GLY A 148 -2.40 -17.12 13.83
N SER A 149 -2.05 -18.36 13.47
CA SER A 149 -1.77 -19.44 14.41
C SER A 149 -0.36 -19.99 14.19
N ALA A 150 0.38 -20.16 15.28
CA ALA A 150 1.70 -20.79 15.26
C ALA A 150 1.56 -22.28 14.95
N GLN A 151 2.19 -22.75 13.87
CA GLN A 151 2.16 -24.14 13.43
C GLN A 151 3.57 -24.58 13.02
N CYS A 152 3.93 -25.81 13.39
CA CYS A 152 5.13 -26.45 12.87
C CYS A 152 4.85 -26.98 11.48
N VAL A 153 5.56 -26.46 10.48
CA VAL A 153 5.50 -26.95 9.10
C VAL A 153 6.78 -27.67 8.74
N PRO A 154 6.72 -28.72 7.90
CA PRO A 154 7.91 -29.46 7.54
C PRO A 154 8.87 -28.59 6.74
N THR A 155 10.17 -28.75 6.97
CA THR A 155 11.22 -28.11 6.16
C THR A 155 11.52 -28.92 4.91
N THR A 156 11.25 -30.23 4.92
CA THR A 156 11.55 -31.13 3.80
C THR A 156 10.35 -31.99 3.40
N CYS A 157 10.36 -32.49 2.16
CA CYS A 157 9.36 -33.43 1.67
C CYS A 157 9.45 -34.84 2.27
N LYS A 158 10.47 -35.14 3.09
CA LYS A 158 10.59 -36.45 3.75
C LYS A 158 9.55 -36.62 4.86
N ASP A 159 9.24 -35.52 5.53
CA ASP A 159 8.36 -35.49 6.70
C ASP A 159 6.91 -35.12 6.35
N LEU A 160 6.64 -34.90 5.05
CA LEU A 160 5.33 -34.51 4.53
C LEU A 160 4.75 -35.59 3.61
N LYS A 161 3.57 -36.12 3.95
CA LYS A 161 2.81 -37.04 3.09
C LYS A 161 1.70 -36.28 2.35
N CYS A 162 1.87 -36.09 1.05
CA CYS A 162 0.84 -35.54 0.18
C CYS A 162 -0.13 -36.64 -0.30
N ASP A 163 -1.37 -36.26 -0.62
CA ASP A 163 -2.33 -37.17 -1.23
C ASP A 163 -1.96 -37.51 -2.70
N SER A 164 -2.74 -38.39 -3.33
CA SER A 164 -2.47 -38.82 -4.71
C SER A 164 -2.55 -37.69 -5.74
N GLN A 165 -3.33 -36.65 -5.45
CA GLN A 165 -3.56 -35.49 -6.32
C GLN A 165 -2.57 -34.36 -6.05
N SER A 166 -1.68 -34.49 -5.07
CA SER A 166 -0.75 -33.44 -4.67
C SER A 166 0.70 -33.91 -4.76
N GLU A 167 1.61 -32.97 -4.99
CA GLU A 167 3.06 -33.19 -4.93
C GLU A 167 3.70 -32.25 -3.92
N CYS A 168 4.79 -32.72 -3.31
CA CYS A 168 5.51 -31.90 -2.35
C CYS A 168 6.49 -30.98 -3.06
N ILE A 169 6.43 -29.69 -2.77
CA ILE A 169 7.33 -28.66 -3.29
C ILE A 169 8.10 -28.03 -2.14
N HIS A 170 9.41 -27.87 -2.34
CA HIS A 170 10.29 -27.22 -1.38
C HIS A 170 10.40 -25.72 -1.69
N MET A 171 9.84 -24.88 -0.81
CA MET A 171 9.87 -23.43 -0.96
C MET A 171 11.10 -22.88 -0.23
N VAL A 172 12.24 -22.87 -0.95
CA VAL A 172 13.56 -22.52 -0.40
C VAL A 172 13.55 -21.16 0.31
N GLU A 173 12.92 -20.15 -0.29
CA GLU A 173 12.85 -18.79 0.28
C GLU A 173 12.06 -18.72 1.59
N LEU A 174 11.05 -19.59 1.72
CA LEU A 174 10.23 -19.68 2.93
C LEU A 174 10.80 -20.69 3.94
N GLY A 175 11.82 -21.46 3.56
CA GLY A 175 12.44 -22.49 4.39
C GLY A 175 11.46 -23.58 4.83
N MET A 176 10.44 -23.88 4.01
CA MET A 176 9.42 -24.89 4.32
C MET A 176 9.05 -25.71 3.08
N ALA A 177 8.45 -26.88 3.30
CA ALA A 177 7.89 -27.75 2.28
C ALA A 177 6.36 -27.80 2.44
N ALA A 178 5.63 -27.83 1.33
CA ALA A 178 4.17 -27.93 1.33
C ALA A 178 3.68 -28.82 0.19
N CYS A 179 2.48 -29.38 0.36
CA CYS A 179 1.79 -30.11 -0.69
C CYS A 179 1.03 -29.11 -1.57
N PHE A 180 1.33 -29.12 -2.85
CA PHE A 180 0.57 -28.39 -3.85
C PHE A 180 -0.19 -29.40 -4.68
N LEU A 181 -1.39 -29.03 -5.14
CA LEU A 181 -2.11 -29.84 -6.11
C LEU A 181 -1.21 -30.06 -7.32
N LYS A 182 -1.04 -31.32 -7.72
CA LYS A 182 -0.49 -31.65 -9.03
C LYS A 182 -1.40 -30.98 -10.02
N ILE A 183 -0.84 -30.10 -10.83
CA ILE A 183 -1.53 -29.61 -12.02
C ILE A 183 -1.85 -30.87 -12.82
N ASP A 184 -3.15 -31.19 -12.96
CA ASP A 184 -3.57 -32.37 -13.70
C ASP A 184 -3.14 -32.19 -15.15
N LYS A 185 -2.04 -32.84 -15.51
CA LYS A 185 -1.48 -32.78 -16.86
C LYS A 185 -2.46 -33.27 -17.93
N ASN A 186 -3.50 -34.00 -17.53
CA ASN A 186 -4.53 -34.51 -18.43
C ASN A 186 -5.65 -33.49 -18.70
N ASP A 187 -5.84 -32.52 -17.81
CA ASP A 187 -6.77 -31.38 -17.96
C ASP A 187 -6.03 -30.08 -18.31
N VAL A 188 -4.74 -30.17 -18.65
CA VAL A 188 -4.03 -29.10 -19.34
C VAL A 188 -4.77 -28.88 -20.66
N ILE A 189 -5.53 -27.79 -20.70
CA ILE A 189 -6.22 -27.30 -21.89
C ILE A 189 -5.22 -27.43 -23.06
N PRO A 190 -5.61 -28.01 -24.20
CA PRO A 190 -4.75 -28.20 -25.35
C PRO A 190 -3.85 -26.98 -25.53
N SER A 191 -2.58 -27.21 -25.22
CA SER A 191 -1.52 -26.21 -25.21
C SER A 191 -1.53 -25.42 -26.52
N CYS A 192 -0.94 -24.23 -26.53
CA CYS A 192 -0.77 -23.44 -27.75
C CYS A 192 -0.07 -24.17 -28.93
N MET A 193 0.44 -25.38 -28.69
CA MET A 193 0.85 -26.34 -29.70
C MET A 193 -0.28 -26.76 -30.65
N THR A 194 -1.52 -26.80 -30.16
CA THR A 194 -2.69 -27.33 -30.87
C THR A 194 -3.68 -26.25 -31.28
N SER A 195 -3.66 -25.09 -30.61
CA SER A 195 -4.42 -23.90 -30.97
C SER A 195 -3.43 -22.74 -31.17
N PRO A 196 -3.50 -22.00 -32.29
CA PRO A 196 -2.61 -20.87 -32.51
C PRO A 196 -2.80 -19.82 -31.40
N CYS A 197 -1.68 -19.24 -30.97
CA CYS A 197 -1.71 -18.13 -30.03
C CYS A 197 -2.39 -16.90 -30.64
N PRO A 198 -3.00 -16.03 -29.81
CA PRO A 198 -3.44 -14.71 -30.25
C PRO A 198 -2.30 -13.94 -30.93
N THR A 199 -2.64 -13.01 -31.83
CA THR A 199 -1.65 -12.14 -32.48
C THR A 199 -0.77 -11.44 -31.44
N GLY A 200 0.55 -11.46 -31.65
CA GLY A 200 1.53 -10.93 -30.69
C GLY A 200 2.03 -11.96 -29.66
N PHE A 201 1.52 -13.20 -29.71
CA PHE A 201 1.95 -14.29 -28.85
C PHE A 201 2.52 -15.46 -29.62
N VAL A 202 3.62 -16.01 -29.10
CA VAL A 202 4.28 -17.22 -29.58
C VAL A 202 4.09 -18.34 -28.59
N CYS A 203 3.88 -19.54 -29.12
CA CYS A 203 3.82 -20.71 -28.28
C CYS A 203 5.22 -21.08 -27.78
N GLN A 204 5.47 -20.94 -26.48
CA GLN A 204 6.73 -21.26 -25.84
C GLN A 204 6.49 -22.05 -24.56
N LYS A 205 7.54 -22.66 -24.01
CA LYS A 205 7.43 -23.43 -22.77
C LYS A 205 6.98 -22.50 -21.63
N GLY A 206 5.79 -22.79 -21.11
CA GLY A 206 5.06 -21.97 -20.17
C GLY A 206 5.33 -22.30 -18.70
N GLU A 207 4.82 -21.46 -17.80
CA GLU A 207 4.80 -21.72 -16.35
C GLU A 207 3.52 -22.45 -15.94
N PHE A 208 2.42 -22.23 -16.68
CA PHE A 208 1.10 -22.73 -16.35
C PHE A 208 0.72 -23.98 -17.15
N SER A 209 1.34 -24.21 -18.31
CA SER A 209 1.21 -25.43 -19.11
C SER A 209 2.53 -25.84 -19.78
N ASP A 210 2.54 -27.00 -20.44
CA ASP A 210 3.74 -27.46 -21.18
C ASP A 210 4.18 -26.43 -22.24
N PHE A 211 3.23 -25.74 -22.88
CA PHE A 211 3.50 -24.54 -23.68
C PHE A 211 2.36 -23.53 -23.53
N ASP A 212 2.73 -22.33 -23.07
CA ASP A 212 1.86 -21.17 -22.94
C ASP A 212 2.06 -20.23 -24.14
N CYS A 213 1.02 -19.46 -24.45
CA CYS A 213 1.18 -18.30 -25.30
C CYS A 213 1.95 -17.24 -24.53
N ILE A 214 3.25 -17.18 -24.78
CA ILE A 214 4.16 -16.17 -24.26
C ILE A 214 4.31 -15.12 -25.36
N PRO A 215 4.37 -13.82 -25.07
CA PRO A 215 4.34 -12.88 -26.17
C PRO A 215 5.64 -12.93 -27.02
N GLU A 216 5.53 -12.75 -28.35
CA GLU A 216 6.49 -13.28 -29.37
C GLU A 216 7.90 -12.67 -29.36
N THR A 217 8.06 -11.48 -28.79
CA THR A 217 9.33 -10.79 -28.70
C THR A 217 9.76 -10.67 -27.25
N GLY A 218 11.03 -10.97 -26.94
CA GLY A 218 11.65 -10.55 -25.66
C GLY A 218 11.63 -9.02 -25.45
N ASP A 219 11.10 -8.26 -26.42
CA ASP A 219 10.87 -6.82 -26.44
C ASP A 219 9.47 -6.37 -25.91
N LEU A 220 8.65 -7.26 -25.31
CA LEU A 220 7.46 -6.80 -24.56
C LEU A 220 7.77 -5.88 -23.38
N PHE A 221 9.04 -5.73 -23.04
CA PHE A 221 9.51 -4.79 -22.06
C PHE A 221 9.91 -3.43 -22.65
N GLN A 222 9.78 -3.20 -23.96
CA GLN A 222 10.31 -1.98 -24.60
C GLN A 222 9.43 -1.22 -25.61
N GLU A 223 8.26 -1.70 -26.04
CA GLU A 223 7.48 -0.90 -27.00
C GLU A 223 6.31 -0.11 -26.38
N ASP A 224 6.49 1.22 -26.41
CA ASP A 224 5.54 2.33 -26.60
C ASP A 224 4.47 2.68 -25.57
N TYR A 225 4.46 2.10 -24.36
CA TYR A 225 3.72 2.74 -23.26
C TYR A 225 4.48 3.97 -22.72
N ASN A 226 4.51 5.01 -23.54
CA ASN A 226 5.01 6.32 -23.18
C ASN A 226 3.94 7.04 -22.34
N CYS A 227 4.39 7.67 -21.26
CA CYS A 227 3.58 8.55 -20.43
C CYS A 227 2.92 9.70 -21.20
N SER A 228 3.33 9.95 -22.46
CA SER A 228 2.61 10.83 -23.40
C SER A 228 1.17 10.40 -23.68
N SER A 229 0.84 9.12 -23.46
CA SER A 229 -0.52 8.59 -23.62
C SER A 229 -1.42 8.89 -22.42
N CYS A 230 -0.85 9.33 -21.29
CA CYS A 230 -1.64 9.74 -20.14
C CYS A 230 -2.44 11.02 -20.46
N PRO A 231 -3.64 11.17 -19.89
CA PRO A 231 -4.36 12.43 -19.98
C PRO A 231 -3.49 13.56 -19.43
N LYS A 232 -3.73 14.78 -19.94
CA LYS A 232 -3.03 15.95 -19.43
C LYS A 232 -3.26 16.07 -17.91
N ASP A 233 -2.20 16.41 -17.19
CA ASP A 233 -2.20 16.61 -15.73
C ASP A 233 -2.37 15.33 -14.88
N PHE A 234 -2.28 14.15 -15.49
CA PHE A 234 -2.20 12.88 -14.76
C PHE A 234 -0.74 12.51 -14.46
N ILE A 235 -0.50 11.91 -13.29
CA ILE A 235 0.79 11.28 -12.97
C ILE A 235 0.85 9.95 -13.68
N CYS A 236 1.97 9.68 -14.35
CA CYS A 236 2.23 8.42 -15.01
C CYS A 236 3.18 7.55 -14.18
N ASP A 237 2.75 6.31 -13.91
CA ASP A 237 3.56 5.26 -13.32
C ASP A 237 3.70 4.10 -14.33
N GLN A 238 4.92 3.67 -14.59
CA GLN A 238 5.22 2.55 -15.50
C GLN A 238 5.31 1.24 -14.72
N PHE A 239 4.59 0.20 -15.17
CA PHE A 239 4.55 -1.12 -14.54
C PHE A 239 4.81 -2.21 -15.57
N GLY A 240 6.06 -2.66 -15.68
CA GLY A 240 6.45 -3.73 -16.60
C GLY A 240 6.08 -3.38 -18.05
N TRP A 241 5.04 -4.03 -18.55
CA TRP A 241 4.52 -3.90 -19.93
C TRP A 241 3.32 -2.95 -20.05
N GLY A 242 3.10 -2.05 -19.09
CA GLY A 242 1.97 -1.12 -19.12
C GLY A 242 2.19 0.16 -18.35
N ILE A 243 1.20 1.04 -18.39
CA ILE A 243 1.18 2.31 -17.67
C ILE A 243 -0.11 2.45 -16.88
N MET A 244 0.02 3.13 -15.75
CA MET A 244 -1.08 3.59 -14.93
C MET A 244 -0.96 5.11 -14.83
N CYS A 245 -1.98 5.82 -15.31
CA CYS A 245 -2.08 7.25 -15.21
C CYS A 245 -3.12 7.57 -14.15
N THR A 246 -2.75 8.31 -13.11
CA THR A 246 -3.68 8.66 -12.03
C THR A 246 -3.93 10.16 -11.99
N GLU A 247 -5.19 10.53 -11.85
CA GLU A 247 -5.66 11.91 -11.72
C GLU A 247 -5.30 12.50 -10.35
N TRP A 248 -4.02 12.75 -10.14
CA TRP A 248 -3.54 13.44 -8.96
C TRP A 248 -3.19 14.87 -9.33
N SER A 249 -3.72 15.82 -8.57
CA SER A 249 -3.35 17.22 -8.76
C SER A 249 -2.19 17.59 -7.86
N PHE A 250 -0.98 17.68 -8.41
CA PHE A 250 0.13 18.40 -7.77
C PHE A 250 0.16 19.88 -8.12
N SER A 251 -0.82 20.37 -8.87
CA SER A 251 -0.82 21.74 -9.36
C SER A 251 -1.00 22.76 -8.23
N GLU A 252 -0.13 23.76 -8.28
CA GLU A 252 -0.10 24.91 -7.39
C GLU A 252 -1.37 25.77 -7.59
N GLY A 253 -2.32 25.64 -6.68
CA GLY A 253 -3.49 26.50 -6.60
C GLY A 253 -4.00 26.52 -5.16
N PRO A 254 -4.62 27.63 -4.71
CA PRO A 254 -5.26 27.63 -3.41
C PRO A 254 -6.36 26.56 -3.41
N PRO A 255 -6.46 25.72 -2.36
CA PRO A 255 -7.48 24.69 -2.30
C PRO A 255 -8.88 25.33 -2.38
N LEU A 256 -9.79 24.68 -3.12
CA LEU A 256 -11.16 25.16 -3.25
C LEU A 256 -11.93 24.83 -1.96
N GLN A 257 -12.37 25.85 -1.23
CA GLN A 257 -13.18 25.62 -0.04
C GLN A 257 -14.56 25.05 -0.42
N CYS A 258 -14.92 23.91 0.16
CA CYS A 258 -16.18 23.21 -0.05
C CYS A 258 -16.80 22.84 1.30
N TYR A 259 -17.70 23.71 1.76
CA TYR A 259 -18.37 23.60 3.06
C TYR A 259 -17.36 23.40 4.21
N GLU A 260 -17.33 22.21 4.81
CA GLU A 260 -16.48 21.86 5.96
C GLU A 260 -15.10 21.32 5.55
N SER A 261 -14.84 21.18 4.25
CA SER A 261 -13.60 20.63 3.71
C SER A 261 -12.97 21.53 2.65
N ASN A 262 -11.70 21.26 2.35
CA ASN A 262 -10.97 21.88 1.25
C ASN A 262 -10.77 20.82 0.17
N CYS A 263 -11.19 21.10 -1.05
CA CYS A 263 -11.03 20.17 -2.17
C CYS A 263 -9.60 20.18 -2.69
N LEU A 264 -9.15 18.99 -3.11
CA LEU A 264 -7.97 18.86 -3.94
C LEU A 264 -8.18 19.60 -5.27
N PHE A 265 -7.10 19.97 -5.95
CA PHE A 265 -7.21 20.82 -7.13
C PHE A 265 -7.95 20.16 -8.29
N ALA A 266 -7.86 18.84 -8.46
CA ALA A 266 -8.64 18.10 -9.46
C ALA A 266 -10.08 17.78 -9.01
N GLN A 267 -10.43 18.07 -7.75
CA GLN A 267 -11.79 17.89 -7.25
C GLN A 267 -12.61 19.17 -7.43
N PHE A 268 -13.92 18.99 -7.64
CA PHE A 268 -14.89 20.07 -7.60
C PHE A 268 -15.77 19.94 -6.35
N CYS A 269 -16.32 21.06 -5.87
CA CYS A 269 -17.30 21.04 -4.80
C CYS A 269 -18.68 20.69 -5.36
N ASN A 270 -19.17 19.48 -5.10
CA ASN A 270 -20.52 19.10 -5.46
C ASN A 270 -21.50 19.70 -4.44
N HIS A 271 -22.37 20.61 -4.90
CA HIS A 271 -23.30 21.31 -4.01
C HIS A 271 -24.46 20.42 -3.52
N ASP A 272 -24.81 19.37 -4.27
CA ASP A 272 -25.91 18.45 -3.92
C ASP A 272 -25.47 17.49 -2.82
N THR A 273 -24.28 16.88 -2.97
CA THR A 273 -23.72 15.95 -1.99
C THR A 273 -22.97 16.66 -0.86
N LYS A 274 -22.64 17.94 -1.06
CA LYS A 274 -21.84 18.80 -0.17
C LYS A 274 -20.45 18.24 0.11
N ARG A 275 -19.82 17.65 -0.90
CA ARG A 275 -18.50 17.00 -0.81
C ARG A 275 -17.61 17.41 -1.97
N CYS A 276 -16.30 17.26 -1.75
CA CYS A 276 -15.32 17.32 -2.82
C CYS A 276 -15.33 16.02 -3.61
N GLU A 277 -15.54 16.11 -4.92
CA GLU A 277 -15.68 14.97 -5.82
C GLU A 277 -14.81 15.15 -7.06
N PHE A 278 -14.32 14.05 -7.59
CA PHE A 278 -13.78 13.95 -8.94
C PHE A 278 -14.91 13.67 -9.92
N HIS A 279 -14.71 14.02 -11.19
CA HIS A 279 -15.62 13.60 -12.24
C HIS A 279 -15.68 12.07 -12.32
N ARG A 280 -16.81 11.51 -12.77
CA ARG A 280 -16.91 10.07 -12.96
C ARG A 280 -16.18 9.65 -14.23
N CYS A 281 -15.63 8.44 -14.26
CA CYS A 281 -15.16 7.84 -15.53
C CYS A 281 -16.26 7.85 -16.61
N SER A 282 -17.53 7.65 -16.22
CA SER A 282 -18.68 7.68 -17.13
C SER A 282 -18.97 9.05 -17.72
N ASP A 283 -18.53 10.13 -17.07
CA ASP A 283 -18.83 11.50 -17.51
C ASP A 283 -17.94 11.92 -18.70
N ASN A 284 -16.81 11.23 -18.89
CA ASN A 284 -15.89 11.48 -19.99
C ASN A 284 -15.30 10.15 -20.50
N PRO A 285 -15.99 9.45 -21.42
CA PRO A 285 -15.54 8.17 -21.94
C PRO A 285 -14.22 8.26 -22.74
N ASP A 286 -13.89 9.45 -23.26
CA ASP A 286 -12.67 9.73 -24.01
C ASP A 286 -11.53 10.24 -23.11
N LEU A 287 -11.69 10.18 -21.78
CA LEU A 287 -10.66 10.64 -20.84
C LEU A 287 -9.34 9.89 -21.04
N CYS A 288 -9.41 8.56 -21.12
CA CYS A 288 -8.25 7.70 -21.26
C CYS A 288 -7.93 7.46 -22.74
N ALA A 289 -6.66 7.23 -23.06
CA ALA A 289 -6.27 6.82 -24.42
C ALA A 289 -6.98 5.53 -24.85
N LYS A 290 -7.10 5.31 -26.17
CA LYS A 290 -7.88 4.23 -26.79
C LYS A 290 -7.61 2.82 -26.22
N ASP A 291 -6.38 2.55 -25.79
CA ASP A 291 -5.94 1.23 -25.26
C ASP A 291 -5.88 1.17 -23.73
N MET A 292 -6.48 2.14 -23.06
CA MET A 292 -6.57 2.25 -21.61
C MET A 292 -8.02 2.13 -21.14
N VAL A 293 -8.19 1.73 -19.88
CA VAL A 293 -9.50 1.64 -19.21
C VAL A 293 -9.51 2.63 -18.05
N CYS A 294 -10.56 3.44 -17.98
CA CYS A 294 -10.81 4.30 -16.82
C CYS A 294 -11.40 3.44 -15.69
N VAL A 295 -10.70 3.43 -14.56
CA VAL A 295 -11.12 2.75 -13.33
C VAL A 295 -11.29 3.82 -12.25
N GLN A 296 -12.43 3.77 -11.56
CA GLN A 296 -12.72 4.62 -10.42
C GLN A 296 -13.67 3.88 -9.49
N PHE A 297 -13.32 3.82 -8.21
CA PHE A 297 -14.11 3.08 -7.22
C PHE A 297 -15.26 3.93 -6.65
N ASP A 298 -14.98 5.19 -6.33
CA ASP A 298 -15.94 6.18 -5.83
C ASP A 298 -15.59 7.58 -6.37
N VAL A 299 -16.57 8.49 -6.40
CA VAL A 299 -16.38 9.88 -6.83
C VAL A 299 -15.46 10.68 -5.90
N THR A 300 -15.25 10.25 -4.65
CA THR A 300 -14.27 10.90 -3.78
C THR A 300 -12.82 10.51 -4.10
N GLN A 301 -12.62 9.50 -4.96
CA GLN A 301 -11.31 9.00 -5.35
C GLN A 301 -10.92 9.42 -6.77
N PRO A 302 -9.62 9.61 -7.04
CA PRO A 302 -9.14 10.00 -8.36
C PRO A 302 -9.46 8.94 -9.41
N ARG A 303 -9.62 9.38 -10.66
CA ARG A 303 -9.73 8.47 -11.80
C ARG A 303 -8.36 7.88 -12.13
N VAL A 304 -8.34 6.60 -12.50
CA VAL A 304 -7.12 5.90 -12.92
C VAL A 304 -7.33 5.40 -14.35
N CYS A 305 -6.53 5.87 -15.30
CA CYS A 305 -6.43 5.25 -16.61
C CYS A 305 -5.34 4.18 -16.54
N ALA A 306 -5.68 2.90 -16.71
CA ALA A 306 -4.69 1.82 -16.73
C ALA A 306 -4.67 1.16 -18.11
N SER A 307 -3.48 0.81 -18.62
CA SER A 307 -3.42 -0.03 -19.82
C SER A 307 -4.09 -1.38 -19.54
N ARG A 308 -4.72 -1.96 -20.56
CA ARG A 308 -5.48 -3.22 -20.43
C ARG A 308 -4.65 -4.38 -19.88
N SER A 309 -3.34 -4.31 -20.03
CA SER A 309 -2.40 -5.33 -19.58
C SER A 309 -2.03 -5.23 -18.10
N VAL A 310 -2.32 -4.11 -17.44
CA VAL A 310 -2.08 -3.90 -15.99
C VAL A 310 -3.29 -4.32 -15.16
N VAL A 311 -4.49 -4.23 -15.73
CA VAL A 311 -5.71 -4.72 -15.09
C VAL A 311 -5.75 -6.24 -15.29
N PRO A 312 -5.52 -7.08 -14.27
CA PRO A 312 -5.56 -8.51 -14.46
C PRO A 312 -6.97 -8.90 -14.91
N TYR A 313 -7.12 -9.27 -16.18
CA TYR A 313 -8.25 -10.02 -16.70
C TYR A 313 -8.20 -11.45 -16.15
N THR A 314 -8.21 -11.58 -14.83
CA THR A 314 -8.77 -12.78 -14.23
C THR A 314 -10.26 -12.68 -14.45
N ASP A 315 -10.90 -13.74 -14.95
CA ASP A 315 -12.36 -13.85 -14.98
C ASP A 315 -12.90 -13.25 -13.68
N THR A 316 -13.53 -12.07 -13.81
CA THR A 316 -13.89 -11.27 -12.65
C THR A 316 -14.76 -12.16 -11.78
N PRO A 317 -14.33 -12.48 -10.55
CA PRO A 317 -15.07 -13.41 -9.72
C PRO A 317 -16.50 -12.88 -9.59
N LEU A 318 -17.51 -13.75 -9.61
CA LEU A 318 -18.93 -13.39 -9.68
C LEU A 318 -19.40 -12.30 -8.67
N TRP A 319 -18.64 -12.06 -7.60
CA TRP A 319 -18.89 -10.97 -6.66
C TRP A 319 -18.46 -9.59 -7.19
N LEU A 320 -17.43 -9.49 -8.03
CA LEU A 320 -17.02 -8.26 -8.72
C LEU A 320 -18.06 -7.79 -9.75
N GLN A 321 -18.83 -8.72 -10.33
CA GLN A 321 -19.94 -8.41 -11.25
C GLN A 321 -21.11 -7.68 -10.56
N LYS A 322 -21.10 -7.60 -9.22
CA LYS A 322 -22.08 -6.81 -8.45
C LYS A 322 -21.75 -5.31 -8.44
N PHE A 323 -20.60 -4.91 -8.95
CA PHE A 323 -20.25 -3.51 -9.12
C PHE A 323 -20.61 -3.06 -10.54
N PRO A 324 -21.66 -2.23 -10.71
CA PRO A 324 -22.20 -1.91 -12.03
C PRO A 324 -21.23 -1.15 -12.94
N PHE A 325 -20.15 -0.57 -12.41
CA PHE A 325 -19.17 0.19 -13.16
C PHE A 325 -18.09 -0.65 -13.87
N LEU A 326 -17.92 -1.93 -13.49
CA LEU A 326 -17.00 -2.85 -14.18
C LEU A 326 -17.69 -3.73 -15.23
N ASN A 327 -19.02 -3.63 -15.36
CA ASN A 327 -19.83 -4.55 -16.14
C ASN A 327 -20.33 -3.97 -17.48
N ASN A 328 -19.74 -2.88 -17.98
CA ASN A 328 -20.07 -2.36 -19.31
C ASN A 328 -19.43 -3.24 -20.40
N ARG A 329 -20.07 -4.37 -20.68
CA ARG A 329 -19.80 -5.25 -21.84
C ARG A 329 -20.41 -4.73 -23.14
N ASP A 330 -21.21 -3.68 -23.09
CA ASP A 330 -22.02 -3.22 -24.22
C ASP A 330 -21.25 -2.27 -25.15
N SER A 331 -20.23 -2.77 -25.87
CA SER A 331 -19.78 -2.19 -27.16
C SER A 331 -18.59 -2.91 -27.81
N PHE A 332 -18.51 -4.25 -27.80
CA PHE A 332 -17.45 -4.96 -28.53
C PHE A 332 -17.96 -6.22 -29.25
N THR A 333 -18.84 -5.98 -30.21
CA THR A 333 -18.95 -6.82 -31.41
C THR A 333 -18.78 -5.89 -32.60
N ASP A 334 -17.53 -5.76 -33.05
CA ASP A 334 -17.08 -5.63 -34.44
C ASP A 334 -15.55 -5.61 -34.48
#